data_AF-A0A836BF16-F1
#
_entry.id   AF-A0A836BF16-F1
#
_cell.length_a   1.000
_cell.length_b   1.000
_cell.length_c   1.000
_cell.angle_alpha   90.00
_cell.angle_beta   90.00
_cell.angle_gamma   90.00
#
_symmetry.space_group_name_H-M   'P 1'
#
loop_
_entity.id
_entity.type
_entity.pdbx_description
1 polymer ?
#
loop_
_entity_poly.entity_id
_entity_poly.type
_entity_poly.pdbx_seq_one_letter_code
_entity_poly.pdbx_strand_id
1 'polypeptide(L)'
;MEGSGVHGFQGEVFSSTPAQEEYSALTSHVHVMWNDDATPEVLDSAGAILAAQANNMVTFTEPVVVMNMPQIVWPDGQMMVKEDKTLTDETPYGGGQVLDINTDDMTVTFIAHRGWGPDGRTVYYIVTDATPSGPADMMGVTPVTSSASLIANSAAVDLFQFRNGITGSGPLGFQAGIAASAPGDANYTPMWRIFMIGWEDPDSASLLETLADINAIKDEGLITVNIARPMDSDHIVNCPFIDPFQ
;
A
#
# COMPACT_ATOMS: atom_id res chain seq x y z
N MET A 1 18.02 -2.37 26.96
CA MET A 1 16.95 -3.09 27.69
C MET A 1 16.38 -4.12 26.75
N GLU A 2 16.22 -5.37 27.17
CA GLU A 2 15.59 -6.41 26.34
C GLU A 2 14.12 -6.03 26.03
N GLY A 3 13.65 -6.37 24.84
CA GLY A 3 12.28 -6.09 24.40
C GLY A 3 11.95 -6.73 23.06
N SER A 4 10.81 -6.34 22.50
CA SER A 4 10.24 -6.91 21.27
C SER A 4 10.69 -6.22 19.98
N GLY A 5 11.55 -5.20 20.04
CA GLY A 5 12.03 -4.50 18.85
C GLY A 5 12.89 -5.40 17.96
N VAL A 6 13.08 -5.00 16.72
CA VAL A 6 13.78 -5.76 15.66
C VAL A 6 15.21 -6.21 16.05
N HIS A 7 15.85 -5.52 16.99
CA HIS A 7 17.17 -5.86 17.52
C HIS A 7 17.15 -6.56 18.89
N GLY A 8 15.98 -7.02 19.36
CA GLY A 8 15.80 -7.65 20.68
C GLY A 8 15.81 -6.65 21.85
N PHE A 9 15.69 -5.36 21.57
CA PHE A 9 15.62 -4.29 22.56
C PHE A 9 14.23 -3.66 22.63
N GLN A 10 14.09 -2.48 23.24
CA GLN A 10 12.84 -1.72 23.25
C GLN A 10 12.20 -1.67 21.85
N GLY A 11 10.86 -1.80 21.80
CA GLY A 11 10.09 -1.69 20.57
C GLY A 11 10.26 -0.34 19.87
N GLU A 12 9.88 -0.35 18.60
CA GLU A 12 9.98 0.78 17.68
C GLU A 12 9.11 1.95 18.15
N VAL A 13 9.59 3.16 17.89
CA VAL A 13 8.85 4.39 18.11
C VAL A 13 8.62 5.06 16.77
N PHE A 14 7.35 5.29 16.43
CA PHE A 14 6.97 5.95 15.20
C PHE A 14 6.89 7.46 15.42
N SER A 15 7.33 8.23 14.42
CA SER A 15 7.26 9.70 14.45
C SER A 15 5.86 10.24 14.13
N SER A 16 5.03 9.43 13.48
CA SER A 16 3.64 9.75 13.13
C SER A 16 2.77 8.51 13.05
N THR A 17 1.46 8.73 13.10
CA THR A 17 0.41 7.71 12.95
C THR A 17 -0.54 8.10 11.83
N PRO A 18 -1.32 7.17 11.27
CA PRO A 18 -2.36 7.45 10.26
C PRO A 18 -3.34 8.58 10.58
N ALA A 19 -3.48 8.98 11.84
CA ALA A 19 -4.31 10.11 12.25
C ALA A 19 -3.69 11.49 11.94
N GLN A 20 -2.43 11.53 11.52
CA GLN A 20 -1.65 12.76 11.31
C GLN A 20 -1.39 13.01 9.81
N GLU A 21 -1.41 14.27 9.39
CA GLU A 21 -1.27 14.66 7.97
C GLU A 21 0.11 14.32 7.39
N GLU A 22 1.14 14.36 8.22
CA GLU A 22 2.53 14.03 7.90
C GLU A 22 2.81 12.53 7.81
N TYR A 23 1.80 11.67 8.03
CA TYR A 23 1.96 10.23 7.97
C TYR A 23 2.37 9.75 6.58
N SER A 24 3.20 8.71 6.58
CA SER A 24 3.61 7.97 5.40
C SER A 24 3.77 6.50 5.80
N ALA A 25 3.21 5.59 5.01
CA ALA A 25 3.49 4.16 5.15
C ALA A 25 4.92 3.83 4.71
N LEU A 26 5.54 4.65 3.85
CA LEU A 26 6.96 4.55 3.53
C LEU A 26 7.77 5.25 4.62
N THR A 27 8.48 4.46 5.43
CA THR A 27 9.23 4.93 6.59
C THR A 27 10.74 4.73 6.41
N SER A 28 11.53 5.73 6.81
CA SER A 28 12.95 5.56 7.07
C SER A 28 13.14 5.18 8.53
N HIS A 29 14.09 4.29 8.82
CA HIS A 29 14.38 3.92 10.21
C HIS A 29 15.68 4.54 10.69
N VAL A 30 15.73 4.83 11.98
CA VAL A 30 16.91 5.34 12.68
C VAL A 30 17.25 4.35 13.77
N HIS A 31 18.47 3.83 13.77
CA HIS A 31 18.96 3.02 14.87
C HIS A 31 19.41 3.94 16.00
N VAL A 32 18.83 3.74 17.18
CA VAL A 32 19.15 4.48 18.40
C VAL A 32 20.02 3.61 19.29
N MET A 33 21.24 4.06 19.55
CA MET A 33 22.20 3.34 20.40
C MET A 33 22.53 4.16 21.64
N TRP A 34 22.47 3.53 22.82
CA TRP A 34 22.93 4.16 24.07
C TRP A 34 24.45 4.34 24.05
N ASN A 35 24.92 5.50 24.51
CA ASN A 35 26.34 5.77 24.70
C ASN A 35 26.84 5.06 25.98
N ASP A 36 28.14 4.70 26.03
CA ASP A 36 28.72 3.86 27.10
C ASP A 36 28.48 4.40 28.52
N ASP A 37 28.49 5.73 28.70
CA ASP A 37 28.29 6.40 29.99
C ASP A 37 26.82 6.72 30.31
N ALA A 38 25.89 6.43 29.39
CA ALA A 38 24.47 6.70 29.58
C ALA A 38 23.78 5.56 30.32
N THR A 39 22.78 5.90 31.15
CA THR A 39 21.89 4.89 31.76
C THR A 39 20.67 4.70 30.85
N PRO A 40 20.44 3.49 30.30
CA PRO A 40 19.28 3.24 29.45
C PRO A 40 17.96 3.45 30.19
N GLU A 41 17.01 4.11 29.53
CA GLU A 41 15.63 4.30 29.98
C GLU A 41 14.64 4.07 28.84
N VAL A 42 13.34 4.01 29.16
CA VAL A 42 12.32 3.87 28.12
C VAL A 42 12.15 5.22 27.41
N LEU A 43 12.34 5.22 26.10
CA LEU A 43 12.10 6.37 25.24
C LEU A 43 10.84 6.08 24.41
N ASP A 44 9.67 6.52 24.88
CA ASP A 44 8.36 6.14 24.34
C ASP A 44 7.79 7.11 23.29
N SER A 45 8.57 8.12 22.89
CA SER A 45 8.18 9.12 21.91
C SER A 45 9.37 9.62 21.11
N ALA A 46 9.11 10.06 19.87
CA ALA A 46 10.14 10.70 19.04
C ALA A 46 10.76 11.91 19.74
N GLY A 47 9.96 12.67 20.50
CA GLY A 47 10.44 13.79 21.32
C GLY A 47 11.43 13.34 22.41
N ALA A 48 11.16 12.25 23.12
CA ALA A 48 12.08 11.69 24.12
C ALA A 48 13.39 11.21 23.47
N ILE A 49 13.31 10.56 22.30
CA ILE A 49 14.48 10.10 21.55
C ILE A 49 15.36 11.28 21.11
N LEU A 50 14.76 12.34 20.55
CA LEU A 50 15.48 13.55 20.13
C LEU A 50 16.08 14.30 21.33
N ALA A 51 15.39 14.35 22.46
CA ALA A 51 15.91 14.94 23.69
C ALA A 51 17.09 14.14 24.25
N ALA A 52 17.02 12.81 24.25
CA ALA A 52 18.12 11.93 24.65
C ALA A 52 19.35 12.14 23.76
N GLN A 53 19.16 12.29 22.45
CA GLN A 53 20.23 12.60 21.51
C GLN A 53 20.84 13.98 21.77
N ALA A 54 20.02 15.00 22.00
CA ALA A 54 20.47 16.36 22.32
C ALA A 54 21.26 16.42 23.65
N ASN A 55 20.96 15.54 24.59
CA ASN A 55 21.68 15.38 25.87
C ASN A 55 22.85 14.40 25.77
N ASN A 56 23.24 13.96 24.57
CA ASN A 56 24.36 13.04 24.32
C ASN A 56 24.22 11.68 25.04
N MET A 57 22.98 11.24 25.30
CA MET A 57 22.69 9.94 25.91
C MET A 57 22.66 8.81 24.87
N VAL A 58 22.27 9.14 23.64
CA VAL A 58 22.19 8.19 22.51
C VAL A 58 22.87 8.76 21.27
N THR A 59 23.30 7.85 20.40
CA THR A 59 23.82 8.13 19.06
C THR A 59 22.89 7.52 18.01
N PHE A 60 22.73 8.19 16.88
CA PHE A 60 21.92 7.72 15.76
C PHE A 60 22.78 7.11 14.65
N THR A 61 22.26 6.06 14.03
CA THR A 61 22.72 5.59 12.72
C THR A 61 21.51 5.56 11.80
N GLU A 62 21.65 6.13 10.60
CA GLU A 62 20.57 6.25 9.61
C GLU A 62 20.91 5.43 8.37
N PRO A 63 20.40 4.19 8.27
CA PRO A 63 20.57 3.39 7.07
C PRO A 63 19.82 4.02 5.89
N VAL A 64 20.39 3.90 4.69
CA VAL A 64 19.74 4.35 3.44
C VAL A 64 18.74 3.28 2.98
N VAL A 65 17.69 3.08 3.79
CA VAL A 65 16.65 2.08 3.58
C VAL A 65 15.30 2.72 3.84
N VAL A 66 14.37 2.52 2.91
CA VAL A 66 12.96 2.85 3.08
C VAL A 66 12.18 1.55 3.15
N MET A 67 11.31 1.42 4.14
CA MET A 67 10.45 0.27 4.34
C MET A 67 9.00 0.67 4.12
N ASN A 68 8.23 -0.16 3.44
CA ASN A 68 6.78 -0.05 3.46
C ASN A 68 6.26 -0.68 4.76
N MET A 69 5.71 0.14 5.64
CA MET A 69 5.33 -0.25 6.99
C MET A 69 3.98 0.39 7.38
N PRO A 70 2.88 0.03 6.67
CA PRO A 70 1.56 0.58 6.97
C PRO A 70 1.08 0.14 8.37
N GLN A 71 0.55 1.09 9.15
CA GLN A 71 0.03 0.83 10.49
C GLN A 71 -1.43 0.35 10.43
N ILE A 72 -1.73 -0.72 11.17
CA ILE A 72 -3.07 -1.36 11.20
C ILE A 72 -3.94 -0.79 12.32
N VAL A 73 -3.34 -0.63 13.51
CA VAL A 73 -3.95 -0.07 14.72
C VAL A 73 -2.99 0.98 15.27
N TRP A 74 -3.51 2.12 15.71
CA TRP A 74 -2.78 3.23 16.32
C TRP A 74 -3.60 3.79 17.50
N PRO A 75 -3.05 4.64 18.38
CA PRO A 75 -3.70 5.03 19.63
C PRO A 75 -5.14 5.54 19.49
N ASP A 76 -5.41 6.28 18.41
CA ASP A 76 -6.69 6.94 18.16
C ASP A 76 -7.53 6.25 17.06
N GLY A 77 -7.13 5.06 16.58
CA GLY A 77 -7.87 4.41 15.50
C GLY A 77 -7.26 3.13 14.96
N GLN A 78 -7.88 2.63 13.89
CA GLN A 78 -7.45 1.45 13.17
C GLN A 78 -7.97 1.50 11.74
N MET A 79 -7.43 0.64 10.88
CA MET A 79 -8.01 0.39 9.56
C MET A 79 -9.48 -0.04 9.67
N MET A 80 -10.28 0.32 8.66
CA MET A 80 -11.69 -0.04 8.62
C MET A 80 -11.85 -1.56 8.47
N VAL A 81 -12.53 -2.16 9.44
CA VAL A 81 -12.98 -3.55 9.36
C VAL A 81 -14.28 -3.59 8.58
N LYS A 82 -14.31 -4.38 7.51
CA LYS A 82 -15.47 -4.55 6.64
C LYS A 82 -16.63 -5.17 7.43
N GLU A 83 -17.80 -4.52 7.36
CA GLU A 83 -19.01 -4.98 8.06
C GLU A 83 -19.53 -6.29 7.48
N ASP A 84 -19.71 -6.35 6.15
CA ASP A 84 -20.08 -7.57 5.43
C ASP A 84 -18.85 -8.36 5.03
N LYS A 85 -18.60 -9.45 5.77
CA LYS A 85 -17.45 -10.34 5.56
C LYS A 85 -17.69 -11.40 4.47
N THR A 86 -18.81 -11.34 3.76
CA THR A 86 -19.12 -12.26 2.67
C THR A 86 -18.32 -11.89 1.42
N LEU A 87 -17.38 -12.75 1.03
CA LEU A 87 -16.55 -12.55 -0.16
C LEU A 87 -16.99 -13.48 -1.30
N THR A 88 -17.22 -12.87 -2.46
CA THR A 88 -17.55 -13.50 -3.75
C THR A 88 -16.86 -12.72 -4.87
N ASP A 89 -16.86 -13.24 -6.08
CA ASP A 89 -16.30 -12.54 -7.25
C ASP A 89 -17.05 -11.23 -7.59
N GLU A 90 -18.26 -11.05 -7.06
CA GLU A 90 -19.09 -9.85 -7.24
C GLU A 90 -19.01 -8.89 -6.04
N THR A 91 -18.25 -9.24 -4.99
CA THR A 91 -18.17 -8.39 -3.79
C THR A 91 -17.61 -7.02 -4.17
N PRO A 92 -18.33 -5.92 -3.86
CA PRO A 92 -17.84 -4.58 -4.15
C PRO A 92 -16.49 -4.33 -3.47
N TYR A 93 -15.59 -3.68 -4.21
CA TYR A 93 -14.23 -3.41 -3.75
C TYR A 93 -14.17 -2.50 -2.52
N GLY A 94 -15.21 -1.70 -2.27
CA GLY A 94 -15.26 -0.71 -1.19
C GLY A 94 -15.69 -1.25 0.17
N GLY A 95 -15.72 -0.35 1.17
CA GLY A 95 -16.26 -0.62 2.51
C GLY A 95 -15.33 -1.38 3.44
N GLY A 96 -14.00 -1.26 3.26
CA GLY A 96 -12.98 -1.84 4.12
C GLY A 96 -12.24 -3.01 3.47
N GLN A 97 -10.94 -3.12 3.78
CA GLN A 97 -10.02 -4.12 3.22
C GLN A 97 -9.59 -5.17 4.25
N VAL A 98 -10.04 -5.01 5.50
CA VAL A 98 -9.74 -5.88 6.63
C VAL A 98 -11.02 -6.61 7.05
N LEU A 99 -10.94 -7.92 7.25
CA LEU A 99 -12.03 -8.75 7.77
C LEU A 99 -11.99 -8.88 9.28
N ASP A 100 -10.79 -8.89 9.88
CA ASP A 100 -10.62 -9.08 11.31
C ASP A 100 -9.28 -8.51 11.80
N ILE A 101 -9.29 -7.98 13.02
CA ILE A 101 -8.09 -7.51 13.75
C ILE A 101 -8.15 -8.13 15.14
N ASN A 102 -7.17 -8.97 15.45
CA ASN A 102 -7.06 -9.65 16.73
C ASN A 102 -5.74 -9.23 17.41
N THR A 103 -5.84 -8.34 18.39
CA THR A 103 -4.70 -7.79 19.12
C THR A 103 -4.11 -8.75 20.14
N ASP A 104 -4.88 -9.75 20.59
CA ASP A 104 -4.41 -10.76 21.54
C ASP A 104 -3.48 -11.76 20.84
N ASP A 105 -3.86 -12.19 19.64
CA ASP A 105 -3.07 -13.11 18.81
C ASP A 105 -2.09 -12.38 17.87
N MET A 106 -2.11 -11.04 17.85
CA MET A 106 -1.32 -10.19 16.97
C MET A 106 -1.51 -10.51 15.48
N THR A 107 -2.76 -10.77 15.06
CA THR A 107 -3.11 -11.12 13.69
C THR A 107 -4.09 -10.13 13.08
N VAL A 108 -4.00 -9.98 11.75
CA VAL A 108 -4.95 -9.23 10.93
C VAL A 108 -5.29 -10.07 9.72
N THR A 109 -6.57 -10.12 9.37
CA THR A 109 -7.06 -10.84 8.18
C THR A 109 -7.45 -9.83 7.12
N PHE A 110 -6.72 -9.79 6.00
CA PHE A 110 -7.02 -8.95 4.86
C PHE A 110 -7.84 -9.67 3.80
N ILE A 111 -8.55 -8.89 2.99
CA ILE A 111 -9.11 -9.36 1.72
C ILE A 111 -7.97 -9.51 0.72
N ALA A 112 -7.85 -10.71 0.13
CA ALA A 112 -6.90 -11.00 -0.93
C ALA A 112 -7.53 -10.71 -2.29
N HIS A 113 -7.13 -9.62 -2.94
CA HIS A 113 -7.60 -9.26 -4.27
C HIS A 113 -6.81 -10.00 -5.35
N ARG A 114 -7.53 -10.52 -6.35
CA ARG A 114 -6.92 -11.15 -7.52
C ARG A 114 -6.52 -10.10 -8.54
N GLY A 115 -5.31 -10.21 -9.08
CA GLY A 115 -4.81 -9.41 -10.21
C GLY A 115 -4.03 -10.25 -11.22
N TRP A 116 -3.53 -9.58 -12.26
CA TRP A 116 -2.59 -10.14 -13.23
C TRP A 116 -1.19 -9.57 -13.00
N GLY A 117 -0.20 -10.44 -12.85
CA GLY A 117 1.21 -10.07 -12.83
C GLY A 117 1.72 -9.71 -14.23
N PRO A 118 2.94 -9.17 -14.33
CA PRO A 118 3.53 -8.71 -15.60
C PRO A 118 3.70 -9.83 -16.64
N ASP A 119 3.70 -11.09 -16.20
CA ASP A 119 3.84 -12.28 -17.04
C ASP A 119 2.50 -13.00 -17.31
N GLY A 120 1.37 -12.36 -16.97
CA GLY A 120 0.03 -12.91 -17.17
C GLY A 120 -0.35 -13.99 -16.17
N ARG A 121 0.47 -14.28 -15.14
CA ARG A 121 0.08 -15.17 -14.06
C ARG A 121 -0.81 -14.44 -13.05
N THR A 122 -1.66 -15.21 -12.37
CA THR A 122 -2.49 -14.68 -11.29
C THR A 122 -1.61 -14.28 -10.11
N VAL A 123 -1.89 -13.12 -9.55
CA VAL A 123 -1.25 -12.59 -8.35
C VAL A 123 -2.32 -12.20 -7.33
N TYR A 124 -1.95 -12.18 -6.06
CA TYR A 124 -2.81 -11.73 -4.99
C TYR A 124 -2.16 -10.56 -4.25
N TYR A 125 -2.98 -9.61 -3.84
CA TYR A 125 -2.51 -8.42 -3.15
C TYR A 125 -3.54 -7.94 -2.13
N ILE A 126 -3.07 -7.16 -1.16
CA ILE A 126 -3.89 -6.44 -0.20
C ILE A 126 -3.84 -4.95 -0.51
N VAL A 127 -4.69 -4.14 0.11
CA VAL A 127 -4.66 -2.67 -0.01
C VAL A 127 -4.59 -2.07 1.38
N THR A 128 -3.60 -1.21 1.63
CA THR A 128 -3.34 -0.70 3.00
C THR A 128 -3.61 0.79 3.15
N ASP A 129 -3.35 1.57 2.10
CA ASP A 129 -3.57 3.02 2.08
C ASP A 129 -3.62 3.54 0.64
N ALA A 130 -4.13 4.76 0.47
CA ALA A 130 -4.22 5.41 -0.84
C ALA A 130 -4.27 6.93 -0.75
N THR A 131 -4.05 7.57 -1.89
CA THR A 131 -4.32 9.00 -2.12
C THR A 131 -5.00 9.19 -3.48
N PRO A 132 -5.89 10.18 -3.67
CA PRO A 132 -6.41 11.12 -2.67
C PRO A 132 -7.40 10.45 -1.71
N SER A 133 -7.95 11.22 -0.76
CA SER A 133 -8.91 10.72 0.23
C SER A 133 -10.16 10.09 -0.39
N GLY A 134 -10.70 10.62 -1.49
CA GLY A 134 -11.91 10.08 -2.12
C GLY A 134 -11.84 8.57 -2.41
N PRO A 135 -10.89 8.09 -3.23
CA PRO A 135 -10.67 6.65 -3.43
C PRO A 135 -10.27 5.90 -2.14
N ALA A 136 -9.48 6.50 -1.25
CA ALA A 136 -9.08 5.88 0.01
C ALA A 136 -10.29 5.56 0.90
N ASP A 137 -11.17 6.55 1.09
CA ASP A 137 -12.41 6.45 1.86
C ASP A 137 -13.36 5.41 1.24
N MET A 138 -13.50 5.41 -0.10
CA MET A 138 -14.29 4.43 -0.82
C MET A 138 -13.79 2.99 -0.58
N MET A 139 -12.47 2.78 -0.62
CA MET A 139 -11.86 1.49 -0.33
C MET A 139 -11.90 1.14 1.17
N GLY A 140 -12.10 2.11 2.05
CA GLY A 140 -12.00 1.94 3.50
C GLY A 140 -10.55 1.73 3.96
N VAL A 141 -9.61 2.45 3.34
CA VAL A 141 -8.19 2.45 3.72
C VAL A 141 -7.75 3.85 4.14
N THR A 142 -6.60 3.94 4.80
CA THR A 142 -6.04 5.21 5.28
C THR A 142 -5.74 6.17 4.11
N PRO A 143 -6.25 7.42 4.14
CA PRO A 143 -5.80 8.47 3.24
C PRO A 143 -4.36 8.90 3.56
N VAL A 144 -3.44 8.81 2.60
CA VAL A 144 -2.02 9.18 2.78
C VAL A 144 -1.60 10.19 1.72
N THR A 145 -1.82 11.47 1.99
CA THR A 145 -1.58 12.57 1.05
C THR A 145 -0.12 12.63 0.57
N SER A 146 0.84 12.32 1.45
CA SER A 146 2.27 12.29 1.17
C SER A 146 2.66 11.35 0.01
N SER A 147 1.91 10.25 -0.19
CA SER A 147 2.11 9.29 -1.28
C SER A 147 1.93 9.91 -2.67
N ALA A 148 1.24 11.05 -2.79
CA ALA A 148 1.07 11.75 -4.08
C ALA A 148 2.42 12.13 -4.71
N SER A 149 3.44 12.39 -3.88
CA SER A 149 4.81 12.69 -4.32
C SER A 149 5.45 11.58 -5.17
N LEU A 150 4.91 10.36 -5.13
CA LEU A 150 5.41 9.22 -5.87
C LEU A 150 4.95 9.18 -7.34
N ILE A 151 4.02 10.03 -7.77
CA ILE A 151 3.42 9.95 -9.11
C ILE A 151 4.42 10.01 -10.27
N ALA A 152 5.54 10.71 -10.08
CA ALA A 152 6.62 10.82 -11.07
C ALA A 152 7.89 10.05 -10.66
N ASN A 153 7.84 9.30 -9.55
CA ASN A 153 8.98 8.60 -8.97
C ASN A 153 8.95 7.11 -9.38
N SER A 154 10.12 6.51 -9.62
CA SER A 154 10.25 5.07 -9.89
C SER A 154 9.91 4.18 -8.68
N ALA A 155 9.76 4.77 -7.49
CA ALA A 155 9.25 4.11 -6.29
C ALA A 155 7.76 3.77 -6.38
N ALA A 156 7.04 4.23 -7.42
CA ALA A 156 5.74 3.71 -7.80
C ALA A 156 5.81 3.01 -9.17
N VAL A 157 5.24 1.82 -9.27
CA VAL A 157 5.10 1.07 -10.52
C VAL A 157 3.70 1.22 -11.09
N ASP A 158 3.56 1.02 -12.40
CA ASP A 158 2.28 1.20 -13.06
C ASP A 158 1.35 0.01 -12.80
N LEU A 159 0.08 0.29 -12.54
CA LEU A 159 -1.01 -0.68 -12.52
C LEU A 159 -2.13 -0.19 -13.42
N PHE A 160 -2.64 -1.07 -14.26
CA PHE A 160 -3.68 -0.79 -15.24
C PHE A 160 -5.02 -1.36 -14.76
N GLN A 161 -6.04 -0.52 -14.60
CA GLN A 161 -7.37 -0.88 -14.13
C GLN A 161 -8.43 -0.60 -15.21
N PHE A 162 -9.43 -1.46 -15.31
CA PHE A 162 -10.49 -1.34 -16.31
C PHE A 162 -11.67 -0.54 -15.76
N ARG A 163 -12.17 0.43 -16.54
CA ARG A 163 -13.35 1.25 -16.20
C ARG A 163 -14.63 0.86 -16.94
N ASN A 164 -14.54 -0.09 -17.87
CA ASN A 164 -15.65 -0.67 -18.64
C ASN A 164 -15.20 -2.01 -19.27
N GLY A 165 -16.10 -2.64 -20.03
CA GLY A 165 -15.85 -3.92 -20.71
C GLY A 165 -16.29 -5.12 -19.87
N ILE A 166 -15.43 -6.13 -19.76
CA ILE A 166 -15.71 -7.37 -19.03
C ILE A 166 -15.97 -7.07 -17.55
N THR A 167 -17.15 -7.44 -17.03
CA THR A 167 -17.48 -7.40 -15.60
C THR A 167 -16.58 -8.36 -14.82
N GLY A 168 -16.10 -7.94 -13.66
CA GLY A 168 -15.21 -8.77 -12.84
C GLY A 168 -14.84 -8.14 -11.50
N SER A 169 -13.83 -8.72 -10.86
CA SER A 169 -13.40 -8.42 -9.49
C SER A 169 -12.53 -7.15 -9.36
N GLY A 170 -12.33 -6.40 -10.44
CA GLY A 170 -11.52 -5.18 -10.43
C GLY A 170 -12.18 -4.07 -9.61
N PRO A 171 -11.42 -3.03 -9.18
CA PRO A 171 -11.92 -1.99 -8.28
C PRO A 171 -13.16 -1.22 -8.77
N LEU A 172 -13.39 -1.19 -10.08
CA LEU A 172 -14.54 -0.54 -10.72
C LEU A 172 -15.62 -1.53 -11.19
N GLY A 173 -15.56 -2.79 -10.77
CA GLY A 173 -16.51 -3.85 -11.16
C GLY A 173 -16.25 -4.46 -12.53
N PHE A 174 -15.05 -4.23 -13.09
CA PHE A 174 -14.62 -4.77 -14.38
C PHE A 174 -13.45 -5.73 -14.19
N GLN A 175 -12.80 -6.12 -15.29
CA GLN A 175 -11.67 -7.02 -15.27
C GLN A 175 -10.62 -6.63 -14.21
N ALA A 176 -10.08 -7.65 -13.54
CA ALA A 176 -8.95 -7.50 -12.63
C ALA A 176 -7.78 -6.76 -13.31
N GLY A 177 -7.11 -5.92 -12.53
CA GLY A 177 -6.03 -5.08 -13.03
C GLY A 177 -4.76 -5.86 -13.39
N ILE A 178 -3.91 -5.22 -14.20
CA ILE A 178 -2.64 -5.76 -14.67
C ILE A 178 -1.50 -4.92 -14.09
N ALA A 179 -0.59 -5.56 -13.36
CA ALA A 179 0.57 -4.90 -12.77
C ALA A 179 1.76 -4.91 -13.75
N ALA A 180 2.48 -3.78 -13.83
CA ALA A 180 3.70 -3.69 -14.62
C ALA A 180 4.92 -4.34 -13.96
N SER A 181 4.81 -4.73 -12.70
CA SER A 181 5.86 -5.39 -11.93
C SER A 181 5.27 -6.25 -10.81
N ALA A 182 5.98 -7.30 -10.41
CA ALA A 182 5.61 -8.21 -9.32
C ALA A 182 6.84 -8.59 -8.48
N PRO A 183 6.65 -9.18 -7.27
CA PRO A 183 7.76 -9.66 -6.46
C PRO A 183 8.73 -10.54 -7.25
N GLY A 184 10.02 -10.25 -7.15
CA GLY A 184 11.08 -10.88 -7.94
C GLY A 184 11.62 -9.98 -9.05
N ASP A 185 10.86 -8.98 -9.50
CA ASP A 185 11.36 -7.97 -10.42
C ASP A 185 12.24 -6.95 -9.69
N ALA A 186 13.27 -6.46 -10.38
CA ALA A 186 14.23 -5.50 -9.80
C ALA A 186 13.61 -4.14 -9.45
N ASN A 187 12.51 -3.77 -10.10
CA ASN A 187 11.78 -2.52 -9.90
C ASN A 187 10.49 -2.70 -9.10
N TYR A 188 10.27 -3.87 -8.48
CA TYR A 188 9.06 -4.10 -7.69
C TYR A 188 8.97 -3.14 -6.50
N THR A 189 7.78 -2.60 -6.32
CA THR A 189 7.36 -1.77 -5.20
C THR A 189 5.85 -1.98 -5.00
N PRO A 190 5.36 -2.02 -3.76
CA PRO A 190 3.92 -2.12 -3.50
C PRO A 190 3.16 -0.84 -3.84
N MET A 191 3.85 0.26 -4.12
CA MET A 191 3.20 1.53 -4.47
C MET A 191 2.83 1.54 -5.94
N TRP A 192 1.53 1.70 -6.22
CA TRP A 192 1.01 1.67 -7.58
C TRP A 192 0.56 3.04 -8.06
N ARG A 193 1.08 3.43 -9.22
CA ARG A 193 0.54 4.52 -10.03
C ARG A 193 -0.52 3.96 -10.96
N ILE A 194 -1.73 4.47 -10.81
CA ILE A 194 -2.89 3.87 -11.48
C ILE A 194 -3.10 4.49 -12.86
N PHE A 195 -3.23 3.61 -13.86
CA PHE A 195 -3.70 3.93 -15.20
C PHE A 195 -5.08 3.31 -15.44
N MET A 196 -5.96 4.08 -16.06
CA MET A 196 -7.32 3.67 -16.42
C MET A 196 -7.35 3.22 -17.87
N ILE A 197 -7.78 1.99 -18.09
CA ILE A 197 -8.12 1.41 -19.39
C ILE A 197 -9.61 1.58 -19.62
N GLY A 198 -9.98 2.16 -20.76
CA GLY A 198 -11.35 2.14 -21.26
C GLY A 198 -11.41 1.57 -22.67
N TRP A 199 -12.26 0.57 -22.87
CA TRP A 199 -12.70 0.11 -24.18
C TRP A 199 -13.50 1.20 -24.88
N GLU A 200 -13.20 1.47 -26.15
CA GLU A 200 -13.97 2.37 -26.99
C GLU A 200 -15.35 1.77 -27.31
N ASP A 201 -15.40 0.46 -27.53
CA ASP A 201 -16.63 -0.33 -27.58
C ASP A 201 -16.60 -1.42 -26.49
N PRO A 202 -17.34 -1.24 -25.37
CA PRO A 202 -17.38 -2.21 -24.28
C PRO A 202 -17.87 -3.60 -24.68
N ASP A 203 -18.75 -3.71 -25.69
CA ASP A 203 -19.31 -5.00 -26.14
C ASP A 203 -18.26 -5.83 -26.91
N SER A 204 -17.21 -5.17 -27.41
CA SER A 204 -16.07 -5.79 -28.09
C SER A 204 -14.92 -6.14 -27.14
N ALA A 205 -15.09 -5.96 -25.83
CA ALA A 205 -14.04 -6.20 -24.85
C ALA A 205 -13.56 -7.66 -24.85
N SER A 206 -12.25 -7.84 -24.78
CA SER A 206 -11.59 -9.14 -24.62
C SER A 206 -10.72 -9.16 -23.35
N LEU A 207 -10.39 -10.36 -22.86
CA LEU A 207 -9.52 -10.50 -21.70
C LEU A 207 -8.11 -10.05 -22.09
N LEU A 208 -7.54 -9.13 -21.31
CA LEU A 208 -6.13 -8.75 -21.39
C LEU A 208 -5.41 -9.24 -20.14
N GLU A 209 -4.24 -9.86 -20.26
CA GLU A 209 -3.53 -10.43 -19.11
C GLU A 209 -2.17 -9.74 -18.88
N THR A 210 -1.62 -9.10 -19.92
CA THR A 210 -0.27 -8.54 -19.92
C THR A 210 -0.20 -7.12 -20.48
N LEU A 211 0.95 -6.46 -20.24
CA LEU A 211 1.26 -5.19 -20.91
C LEU A 211 1.36 -5.32 -22.44
N ALA A 212 1.76 -6.50 -22.94
CA ALA A 212 1.82 -6.75 -24.38
C ALA A 212 0.42 -6.70 -24.99
N ASP A 213 -0.58 -7.30 -24.32
CA ASP A 213 -1.97 -7.26 -24.75
C ASP A 213 -2.51 -5.83 -24.74
N ILE A 214 -2.26 -5.07 -23.66
CA ILE A 214 -2.66 -3.66 -23.56
C ILE A 214 -2.08 -2.86 -24.73
N ASN A 215 -0.79 -3.00 -25.00
CA ASN A 215 -0.14 -2.24 -26.07
C ASN A 215 -0.68 -2.61 -27.45
N ALA A 216 -0.89 -3.90 -27.73
CA ALA A 216 -1.46 -4.35 -29.00
C ALA A 216 -2.86 -3.77 -29.25
N ILE A 217 -3.76 -3.89 -28.26
CA ILE A 217 -5.14 -3.40 -28.37
C ILE A 217 -5.20 -1.86 -28.40
N LYS A 218 -4.29 -1.19 -27.70
CA LYS A 218 -4.15 0.27 -27.75
C LYS A 218 -3.66 0.75 -29.11
N ASP A 219 -2.71 0.06 -29.74
CA ASP A 219 -2.17 0.43 -31.06
C ASP A 219 -3.20 0.24 -32.18
N GLU A 220 -4.17 -0.66 -31.98
CA GLU A 220 -5.36 -0.80 -32.84
C GLU A 220 -6.42 0.30 -32.60
N GLY A 221 -6.26 1.09 -31.54
CA GLY A 221 -7.20 2.16 -31.18
C GLY A 221 -8.49 1.67 -30.53
N LEU A 222 -8.51 0.44 -30.00
CA LEU A 222 -9.69 -0.17 -29.38
C LEU A 222 -9.83 0.17 -27.88
N ILE A 223 -8.74 0.61 -27.24
CA ILE A 223 -8.73 1.09 -25.86
C ILE A 223 -8.02 2.43 -25.74
N THR A 224 -8.45 3.22 -24.77
CA THR A 224 -7.71 4.37 -24.23
C THR A 224 -7.04 3.99 -22.90
N VAL A 225 -5.84 4.50 -22.68
CA VAL A 225 -5.06 4.31 -21.44
C VAL A 225 -4.61 5.67 -20.94
N ASN A 226 -5.11 6.09 -19.78
CA ASN A 226 -4.81 7.40 -19.21
C ASN A 226 -4.46 7.29 -17.73
N ILE A 227 -3.56 8.14 -17.24
CA ILE A 227 -3.29 8.22 -15.80
C ILE A 227 -4.56 8.58 -15.03
N ALA A 228 -4.82 7.89 -13.92
CA ALA A 228 -5.97 8.16 -13.08
C ALA A 228 -5.78 9.48 -12.32
N ARG A 229 -6.78 10.36 -12.41
CA ARG A 229 -6.84 11.65 -11.72
C ARG A 229 -8.19 11.86 -11.02
N PRO A 230 -8.56 11.00 -10.05
CA PRO A 230 -9.78 11.18 -9.28
C PRO A 230 -9.73 12.55 -8.58
N MET A 231 -10.79 13.34 -8.74
CA MET A 231 -10.85 14.71 -8.22
C MET A 231 -9.64 15.57 -8.63
N ASP A 232 -9.15 15.39 -9.87
CA ASP A 232 -7.99 16.09 -10.44
C ASP A 232 -6.68 15.95 -9.63
N SER A 233 -6.58 14.92 -8.78
CA SER A 233 -5.46 14.71 -7.86
C SER A 233 -4.61 13.50 -8.28
N ASP A 234 -3.34 13.45 -7.84
CA ASP A 234 -2.46 12.30 -8.04
C ASP A 234 -3.03 11.06 -7.35
N HIS A 235 -3.09 9.94 -8.06
CA HIS A 235 -3.61 8.68 -7.53
C HIS A 235 -2.50 7.65 -7.35
N ILE A 236 -2.18 7.38 -6.09
CA ILE A 236 -1.26 6.31 -5.67
C ILE A 236 -1.99 5.41 -4.68
N VAL A 237 -1.79 4.10 -4.82
CA VAL A 237 -2.36 3.10 -3.93
C VAL A 237 -1.24 2.18 -3.43
N ASN A 238 -1.19 1.93 -2.13
CA ASN A 238 -0.26 0.98 -1.52
C ASN A 238 -0.88 -0.42 -1.51
N CYS A 239 -0.38 -1.30 -2.36
CA CYS A 239 -0.90 -2.64 -2.59
C CYS A 239 0.20 -3.71 -2.53
N PRO A 240 0.64 -4.12 -1.33
CA PRO A 240 1.56 -5.24 -1.18
C PRO A 240 0.99 -6.53 -1.79
N PHE A 241 1.79 -7.18 -2.63
CA PHE A 241 1.51 -8.54 -3.08
C PHE A 241 1.70 -9.51 -1.91
N ILE A 242 0.87 -10.54 -1.90
CA ILE A 242 0.98 -11.67 -0.99
C ILE A 242 1.14 -12.95 -1.81
N ASP A 243 1.95 -13.87 -1.32
CA ASP A 243 2.08 -15.21 -1.89
C ASP A 243 1.13 -16.15 -1.12
N PRO A 244 -0.01 -16.57 -1.71
CA PRO A 244 -0.98 -17.40 -1.02
C PRO A 244 -0.54 -18.88 -0.91
N PHE A 245 0.63 -19.26 -1.43
CA PHE A 245 1.08 -20.65 -1.53
C PHE A 245 2.36 -20.97 -0.73
N GLN A 246 2.76 -20.11 0.22
CA GLN A 246 3.87 -20.41 1.14
C GLN A 246 3.46 -21.33 2.29
#